data_AF-A0A6A6MLV5-F1
#
_entry.id   AF-A0A6A6MLV5-F1
#
_cell.length_a   1.000
_cell.length_b   1.000
_cell.length_c   1.000
_cell.angle_alpha   90.00
_cell.angle_beta   90.00
_cell.angle_gamma   90.00
#
_symmetry.space_group_name_H-M   'P 1'
#
loop_
_entity.id
_entity.type
_entity.pdbx_description
1 polymer ?
#
loop_
_entity_poly.entity_id
_entity_poly.type
_entity_poly.pdbx_seq_one_letter_code
_entity_poly.pdbx_strand_id
1 'polypeptide(L)'
;MGVIVREPNGRNRLLVKGAVESLVERSSHVQLADGSLVPIDEPCRQLLLLRLMEMSSKGLRCLGLAYKDDLGEFSDYYGENHPAHKKLLDPGCYSSIESDLVFVAVVGLQGEFILHCSWFTSVS
;
A
#
# COMPACT_ATOMS: atom_id res chain seq x y z
N MET A 1 3.09 -0.99 -8.11
CA MET A 1 2.00 -1.20 -9.10
C MET A 1 0.73 -0.80 -8.41
N GLY A 2 0.16 0.33 -8.84
CA GLY A 2 -1.05 0.87 -8.27
C GLY A 2 -2.19 1.03 -9.27
N VAL A 3 -3.41 1.12 -8.74
CA VAL A 3 -4.63 1.42 -9.49
C VAL A 3 -5.38 2.54 -8.79
N ILE A 4 -5.84 3.52 -9.56
CA ILE A 4 -6.72 4.58 -9.04
C ILE A 4 -8.15 4.09 -9.17
N VAL A 5 -8.87 4.09 -8.05
CA VAL A 5 -10.27 3.68 -7.94
C VAL A 5 -11.08 4.90 -7.52
N ARG A 6 -12.24 5.09 -8.15
CA ARG A 6 -13.20 6.10 -7.74
C ARG A 6 -14.21 5.48 -6.79
N GLU A 7 -14.22 5.97 -5.56
CA GLU A 7 -15.18 5.60 -4.53
C GLU A 7 -16.56 6.20 -4.86
N PRO A 8 -17.66 5.56 -4.41
CA PRO A 8 -19.03 6.04 -4.65
C PRO A 8 -19.32 7.42 -4.05
N ASN A 9 -18.53 7.85 -3.06
CA ASN A 9 -18.56 9.20 -2.49
C ASN A 9 -17.93 10.27 -3.42
N GLY A 10 -17.46 9.89 -4.60
CA GLY A 10 -16.88 10.76 -5.61
C GLY A 10 -15.37 10.99 -5.45
N ARG A 11 -14.75 10.52 -4.36
CA ARG A 11 -13.31 10.63 -4.12
C ARG A 11 -12.53 9.54 -4.84
N ASN A 12 -11.30 9.85 -5.23
CA ASN A 12 -10.40 8.85 -5.78
C ASN A 12 -9.46 8.33 -4.69
N ARG A 13 -9.13 7.04 -4.75
CA ARG A 13 -8.17 6.36 -3.89
C ARG A 13 -7.19 5.58 -4.75
N LEU A 14 -5.91 5.65 -4.43
CA LEU A 14 -4.87 4.84 -5.07
C LEU A 14 -4.64 3.60 -4.22
N LEU A 15 -4.79 2.42 -4.81
CA LEU A 15 -4.48 1.15 -4.20
C LEU A 15 -3.17 0.63 -4.78
N VAL A 16 -2.19 0.34 -3.94
CA VAL A 16 -0.86 -0.09 -4.37
C VAL A 16 -0.56 -1.48 -3.82
N LYS A 17 -0.09 -2.37 -4.68
CA LYS A 17 0.48 -3.67 -4.31
C LYS A 17 1.91 -3.80 -4.77
N GLY A 18 2.73 -4.50 -3.99
CA GLY A 18 4.15 -4.67 -4.31
C GLY A 18 4.92 -5.49 -3.28
N ALA A 19 6.25 -5.44 -3.38
CA ALA A 19 7.14 -5.96 -2.34
C ALA A 19 6.89 -5.19 -1.03
N VAL A 20 6.80 -5.93 0.08
CA VAL A 20 6.52 -5.37 1.41
C VAL A 20 7.56 -4.32 1.78
N GLU A 21 8.85 -4.63 1.64
CA GLU A 21 9.96 -3.75 1.99
C GLU A 21 9.87 -2.40 1.25
N SER A 22 9.67 -2.45 -0.07
CA SER A 22 9.53 -1.24 -0.91
C SER A 22 8.29 -0.43 -0.60
N LEU A 23 7.19 -1.07 -0.18
CA LEU A 23 5.99 -0.36 0.23
C LEU A 23 6.15 0.29 1.60
N VAL A 24 6.72 -0.42 2.57
CA VAL A 24 6.98 0.10 3.91
C VAL A 24 7.94 1.29 3.85
N GLU A 25 8.95 1.25 2.99
CA GLU A 25 9.88 2.38 2.80
C GLU A 25 9.18 3.65 2.31
N ARG A 26 8.19 3.51 1.42
CA ARG A 26 7.42 4.62 0.83
C ARG A 26 6.14 4.95 1.59
N SER A 27 5.86 4.25 2.69
CA SER A 27 4.68 4.47 3.53
C SER A 27 5.03 5.38 4.71
N SER A 28 4.13 6.32 5.01
CA SER A 28 4.24 7.22 6.15
C SER A 28 3.44 6.71 7.36
N HIS A 29 2.34 6.00 7.11
CA HIS A 29 1.43 5.49 8.13
C HIS A 29 1.12 4.01 7.92
N VAL A 30 0.75 3.33 9.00
CA VAL A 30 0.18 1.99 8.99
C VAL A 30 -1.25 2.05 9.52
N GLN A 31 -2.17 1.35 8.86
CA GLN A 31 -3.52 1.15 9.34
C GLN A 31 -3.58 -0.09 10.23
N LEU A 32 -4.02 0.12 11.46
CA LEU A 32 -4.29 -0.94 12.42
C LEU A 32 -5.66 -1.58 12.16
N ALA A 33 -5.92 -2.74 12.76
CA ALA A 33 -7.16 -3.50 12.58
C ALA A 33 -8.40 -2.80 13.17
N ASP A 34 -8.20 -1.86 14.10
CA ASP A 34 -9.24 -0.97 14.61
C ASP A 34 -9.59 0.17 13.61
N GLY A 35 -8.83 0.27 12.51
CA GLY A 35 -8.96 1.31 11.50
C GLY A 35 -8.14 2.56 11.79
N SER A 36 -7.42 2.63 12.91
CA SER A 36 -6.60 3.77 13.30
C SER A 36 -5.34 3.85 12.43
N LEU A 37 -4.93 5.09 12.11
CA LEU A 37 -3.70 5.38 11.38
C LEU A 37 -2.60 5.75 12.37
N VAL A 38 -1.52 4.99 12.36
CA VAL A 38 -0.35 5.22 13.22
C VAL A 38 0.87 5.50 12.33
N PRO A 39 1.72 6.49 12.65
CA PRO A 39 2.94 6.73 11.89
C PRO A 39 3.86 5.49 11.92
N ILE A 40 4.57 5.25 10.81
CA ILE A 40 5.52 4.14 10.74
C ILE A 40 6.84 4.58 11.39
N ASP A 41 6.99 4.23 12.66
CA ASP A 41 8.25 4.34 13.39
C ASP A 41 9.18 3.15 13.11
N GLU A 42 10.48 3.27 13.43
CA GLU A 42 11.43 2.17 13.28
C GLU A 42 11.05 0.83 13.94
N PRO A 43 10.53 0.79 15.19
CA PRO A 43 10.04 -0.47 15.75
C PRO A 43 8.90 -1.09 14.92
N CYS A 44 8.02 -0.27 14.34
CA CYS A 44 6.95 -0.74 13.46
C CYS A 44 7.52 -1.36 12.18
N ARG A 45 8.52 -0.70 11.57
CA ARG A 45 9.24 -1.21 10.38
C ARG A 45 9.89 -2.55 10.69
N GLN A 46 10.58 -2.66 11.82
CA GLN A 46 11.25 -3.90 12.19
C GLN A 46 10.24 -5.04 12.43
N LEU A 47 9.11 -4.77 13.06
CA LEU A 47 8.03 -5.75 13.26
C LEU A 47 7.46 -6.22 11.92
N LEU A 48 7.23 -5.31 10.97
CA LEU A 48 6.78 -5.61 9.61
C LEU A 48 7.76 -6.53 8.87
N LEU A 49 9.06 -6.24 8.94
CA LEU A 49 10.12 -7.04 8.33
C LEU A 49 10.26 -8.42 8.99
N LEU A 50 10.13 -8.51 10.31
CA LEU A 50 10.11 -9.79 11.02
C LEU A 50 8.92 -10.65 10.56
N ARG A 51 7.74 -10.05 10.40
CA ARG A 51 6.55 -10.76 9.91
C ARG A 51 6.72 -11.25 8.48
N LEU A 52 7.31 -10.41 7.62
CA LEU A 52 7.71 -10.77 6.26
C LEU A 52 8.64 -11.99 6.28
N MET A 53 9.69 -11.97 7.10
CA MET A 53 10.65 -13.07 7.21
C MET A 53 10.00 -14.37 7.69
N GLU A 54 9.09 -14.30 8.67
CA GLU A 54 8.38 -15.49 9.17
C GLU A 54 7.46 -16.12 8.09
N MET A 55 6.81 -15.28 7.28
CA MET A 55 6.00 -15.78 6.16
C MET A 55 6.88 -16.31 5.03
N SER A 56 7.98 -15.63 4.74
CA SER A 56 8.94 -16.04 3.72
C SER A 56 9.62 -17.36 4.07
N SER A 57 9.97 -17.58 5.35
CA SER A 57 10.55 -18.85 5.81
C SER A 57 9.62 -20.05 5.66
N LYS A 58 8.32 -19.81 5.55
CA LYS A 58 7.29 -20.83 5.25
C LYS A 58 7.13 -21.09 3.73
N GLY A 59 7.93 -20.43 2.89
CA GLY A 59 7.87 -20.55 1.43
C GLY A 59 6.73 -19.74 0.80
N LEU A 60 6.17 -18.75 1.51
CA LEU A 60 5.08 -17.92 1.01
C LEU A 60 5.62 -16.73 0.20
N ARG A 61 5.03 -16.49 -0.97
CA ARG A 61 5.25 -15.24 -1.70
C ARG A 61 4.50 -14.12 -0.99
N CYS A 62 5.24 -13.20 -0.40
CA CYS A 62 4.68 -12.10 0.37
C CYS A 62 4.42 -10.88 -0.51
N LEU A 63 3.25 -10.27 -0.36
CA LEU A 63 2.87 -9.01 -0.99
C LEU A 63 2.44 -8.01 0.08
N GLY A 64 2.89 -6.78 -0.07
CA GLY A 64 2.38 -5.65 0.71
C GLY A 64 1.19 -5.02 0.01
N LEU A 65 0.25 -4.55 0.82
CA LEU A 65 -0.91 -3.76 0.39
C LEU A 65 -0.84 -2.41 1.07
N ALA A 66 -0.98 -1.35 0.29
CA ALA A 66 -1.05 0.02 0.77
C ALA A 66 -2.09 0.82 -0.04
N TYR A 67 -2.57 1.93 0.52
CA TYR A 67 -3.39 2.87 -0.23
C TYR A 67 -3.00 4.31 0.03
N LYS A 68 -3.55 5.22 -0.77
CA LYS A 68 -3.45 6.66 -0.58
C LYS A 68 -4.80 7.29 -0.91
N ASP A 69 -5.35 8.01 0.07
CA ASP A 69 -6.60 8.76 -0.07
C ASP A 69 -6.36 10.17 -0.63
N ASP A 70 -5.29 10.84 -0.18
CA ASP A 70 -4.95 12.18 -0.65
C ASP A 70 -4.15 12.15 -1.94
N LEU A 71 -4.87 12.20 -3.05
CA LEU A 71 -4.31 12.12 -4.39
C LEU A 71 -4.02 13.47 -5.06
N GLY A 72 -4.38 14.59 -4.41
CA GLY A 72 -4.14 15.94 -4.91
C GLY A 72 -4.69 16.12 -6.33
N GLU A 73 -3.79 16.25 -7.31
CA GLU A 73 -4.13 16.40 -8.73
C GLU A 73 -4.85 15.19 -9.35
N PHE A 74 -4.84 14.02 -8.70
CA PHE A 74 -5.61 12.85 -9.15
C PHE A 74 -6.94 12.67 -8.41
N SER A 75 -7.31 13.58 -7.49
CA SER A 75 -8.60 13.51 -6.78
C SER A 75 -9.80 13.57 -7.74
N ASP A 76 -9.69 14.33 -8.84
CA ASP A 76 -10.72 14.48 -9.88
C ASP A 76 -10.38 13.70 -11.17
N TYR A 77 -9.41 12.78 -11.10
CA TYR A 77 -9.02 11.97 -12.25
C TYR A 77 -10.19 11.12 -12.75
N TYR A 78 -10.68 11.41 -13.96
CA TYR A 78 -11.83 10.73 -14.57
C TYR A 78 -11.46 9.95 -15.84
N GLY A 79 -10.24 10.10 -16.36
CA GLY A 79 -9.78 9.39 -17.55
C GLY A 79 -8.66 10.11 -18.30
N GLU A 80 -8.43 9.70 -19.54
CA GLU A 80 -7.36 10.17 -20.43
C GLU A 80 -7.40 11.68 -20.75
N ASN A 81 -8.58 12.29 -20.67
CA ASN A 81 -8.77 13.72 -20.91
C ASN A 81 -8.27 14.60 -19.75
N HIS A 82 -7.89 14.01 -18.61
CA HIS A 82 -7.43 14.76 -17.44
C HIS A 82 -5.96 15.19 -17.60
N PRO A 83 -5.55 16.42 -17.23
CA PRO A 83 -4.16 16.87 -17.36
C PRO A 83 -3.17 15.99 -16.59
N ALA A 84 -3.60 15.44 -15.44
CA ALA A 84 -2.81 14.52 -14.64
C ALA A 84 -2.52 13.18 -15.35
N HIS A 85 -3.27 12.81 -16.41
CA HIS A 85 -3.02 11.60 -17.18
C HIS A 85 -1.61 11.56 -17.78
N LYS A 86 -1.07 12.72 -18.19
CA LYS A 86 0.31 12.83 -18.70
C LYS A 86 1.36 12.36 -17.70
N LYS A 87 1.12 12.57 -16.40
CA LYS A 87 2.01 12.10 -15.32
C LYS A 87 1.94 10.59 -15.12
N LEU A 88 0.82 9.95 -15.49
CA LEU A 88 0.68 8.49 -15.48
C LEU A 88 1.36 7.83 -16.69
N LEU A 89 1.63 8.57 -17.76
CA LEU A 89 2.38 8.06 -18.91
C LEU A 89 3.89 8.06 -18.67
N ASP A 90 4.37 8.91 -17.76
CA ASP A 90 5.78 9.04 -17.42
C ASP A 90 6.18 8.09 -16.28
N PRO A 91 7.04 7.08 -16.54
CA PRO A 91 7.45 6.13 -15.51
C PRO A 91 8.32 6.75 -14.41
N GLY A 92 8.95 7.90 -14.66
CA GLY A 92 9.73 8.64 -13.66
C GLY A 92 8.85 9.27 -12.57
N CYS A 93 7.58 9.54 -12.87
CA CYS A 93 6.63 10.11 -11.93
C CYS A 93 6.04 9.08 -10.95
N TYR A 94 6.13 7.77 -11.23
CA TYR A 94 5.49 6.75 -10.40
C TYR A 94 5.99 6.72 -8.96
N SER A 95 7.29 6.94 -8.74
CA SER A 95 7.86 6.97 -7.38
C SER A 95 7.21 8.07 -6.54
N SER A 96 7.02 9.26 -7.11
CA SER A 96 6.39 10.40 -6.43
C SER A 96 4.89 10.20 -6.21
N ILE A 97 4.20 9.51 -7.13
CA ILE A 97 2.77 9.21 -7.00
C ILE A 97 2.54 8.15 -5.90
N GLU A 98 3.35 7.08 -5.91
CA GLU A 98 3.35 5.99 -4.93
C GLU A 98 4.20 6.31 -3.67
N SER A 99 4.24 7.58 -3.23
CA SER A 99 4.87 8.04 -1.98
C SER A 99 3.82 8.46 -0.95
N ASP A 100 4.19 8.50 0.33
CA ASP A 100 3.31 8.83 1.46
C ASP A 100 2.08 7.92 1.55
N LEU A 101 2.32 6.63 1.39
CA LEU A 101 1.27 5.62 1.43
C LEU A 101 0.86 5.26 2.86
N VAL A 102 -0.37 4.77 3.01
CA VAL A 102 -0.87 4.09 4.20
C VAL A 102 -0.72 2.59 3.99
N PHE A 103 0.18 1.96 4.73
CA PHE A 103 0.38 0.52 4.73
C PHE A 103 -0.76 -0.19 5.45
N VAL A 104 -1.32 -1.24 4.86
CA VAL A 104 -2.49 -1.94 5.44
C VAL A 104 -2.15 -3.33 5.92
N ALA A 105 -1.51 -4.12 5.06
CA ALA A 105 -1.36 -5.54 5.32
C ALA A 105 -0.19 -6.16 4.57
N VAL A 106 0.33 -7.23 5.17
CA VAL A 106 1.18 -8.22 4.51
C VAL A 106 0.35 -9.47 4.22
N VAL A 107 0.37 -9.91 2.97
CA VAL A 107 -0.34 -11.11 2.52
C VAL A 107 0.67 -12.15 2.06
N GLY A 108 0.60 -13.35 2.63
CA GLY A 108 1.39 -14.50 2.22
C GLY A 108 0.59 -15.41 1.28
N LEU A 109 1.14 -15.69 0.10
CA LEU A 109 0.55 -16.54 -0.93
C LEU A 109 1.36 -17.84 -1.08
N GLN A 110 0.70 -18.98 -1.20
CA GLN A 110 1.31 -20.25 -1.65
C GLN A 110 0.42 -20.84 -2.75
N GLY A 111 0.93 -20.90 -3.98
CA GLY A 111 0.10 -21.24 -5.14
C GLY A 111 -1.01 -20.20 -5.37
N GLU A 112 -2.24 -20.66 -5.63
CA GLU A 112 -3.43 -19.80 -5.84
C GLU A 112 -4.21 -19.45 -4.54
N PHE A 113 -3.73 -19.88 -3.37
CA PHE A 113 -4.44 -19.69 -2.10
C PHE A 113 -3.78 -18.61 -1.22
N ILE A 114 -4.61 -17.72 -0.67
CA ILE A 114 -4.23 -16.81 0.42
C ILE A 114 -4.21 -17.61 1.71
N LEU A 115 -3.02 -17.89 2.24
CA LEU A 115 -2.86 -18.69 3.46
C LEU A 115 -2.78 -17.84 4.72
N HIS A 116 -2.36 -16.57 4.60
CA HIS A 116 -2.23 -15.71 5.77
C HIS A 116 -2.45 -14.23 5.41
N CYS A 117 -3.47 -13.62 6.03
CA CYS A 117 -3.70 -12.19 5.99
C CYS A 117 -3.50 -11.66 7.41
N SER A 118 -2.34 -11.07 7.70
CA SER A 118 -2.09 -10.46 9.00
C SER A 118 -2.58 -9.02 8.98
N TRP A 119 -3.77 -8.80 9.53
CA TRP A 119 -4.25 -7.48 9.92
C TRP A 119 -3.55 -7.08 11.23
N PHE A 120 -2.93 -5.90 11.27
CA PHE A 120 -2.14 -5.43 12.41
C PHE A 120 -3.07 -5.13 13.60
N THR A 121 -3.21 -6.08 14.52
CA THR A 121 -4.19 -6.00 15.64
C THR A 121 -3.66 -5.31 16.90
N SER A 122 -2.36 -5.03 17.00
CA SER A 122 -1.78 -4.09 17.98
C SER A 122 -0.33 -3.83 17.63
N VAL A 123 0.02 -2.57 17.42
CA VAL A 123 1.38 -2.08 17.65
C VAL A 123 1.36 -1.59 19.09
N SER A 124 1.67 -2.46 20.05
CA SER A 124 1.78 -2.12 21.47
C SER A 124 2.88 -2.96 22.11
#